data_AF-A0A953E7G6-F1
#
_entry.id   AF-A0A953E7G6-F1
#
_cell.length_a   1.000
_cell.length_b   1.000
_cell.length_c   1.000
_cell.angle_alpha   90.00
_cell.angle_beta   90.00
_cell.angle_gamma   90.00
#
_symmetry.space_group_name_H-M   'P 1'
#
loop_
_entity.id
_entity.type
_entity.pdbx_description
1 polymer ?
#
loop_
_entity_poly.entity_id
_entity_poly.type
_entity_poly.pdbx_seq_one_letter_code
_entity_poly.pdbx_strand_id
1 'polypeptide(L)'
;MTKAEAALLLPAHKTPAADRVEAIRLAAAAARDAALASWLGRVFHRILDRVVEWQEKQLAMRELNALSDRELADIGLTRGDLPRILAKPARRAARKGTAQAA
;
A
#
# COMPACT_ATOMS: atom_id res chain seq x y z
N MET A 1 -18.89 -21.50 -58.29
CA MET A 1 -18.13 -20.60 -57.39
C MET A 1 -19.11 -19.87 -56.50
N THR A 2 -19.16 -20.25 -55.23
CA THR A 2 -20.20 -19.83 -54.28
C THR A 2 -19.83 -18.49 -53.66
N LYS A 3 -20.85 -17.66 -53.42
CA LYS A 3 -20.77 -16.35 -52.73
C LYS A 3 -20.03 -16.40 -51.37
N ALA A 4 -19.88 -17.60 -50.82
CA ALA A 4 -19.17 -17.90 -49.59
C ALA A 4 -17.63 -17.72 -49.69
N GLU A 5 -17.02 -17.98 -50.85
CA GLU A 5 -15.56 -17.80 -51.02
C GLU A 5 -15.17 -16.32 -51.19
N ALA A 6 -16.07 -15.50 -51.75
CA ALA A 6 -15.86 -14.06 -51.88
C ALA A 6 -15.85 -13.34 -50.51
N ALA A 7 -16.51 -13.91 -49.50
CA ALA A 7 -16.49 -13.37 -48.13
C ALA A 7 -15.15 -13.61 -47.41
N LEU A 8 -14.39 -14.64 -47.83
CA LEU A 8 -13.07 -14.93 -47.26
C LEU A 8 -11.96 -14.05 -47.85
N LEU A 9 -12.21 -13.43 -49.00
CA LEU A 9 -11.28 -12.55 -49.72
C LEU A 9 -11.53 -11.06 -49.46
N LEU A 10 -12.50 -10.70 -48.62
CA LEU A 10 -12.70 -9.31 -48.24
C LEU A 10 -11.63 -8.94 -47.20
N PRO A 11 -10.67 -8.03 -47.50
CA PRO A 11 -9.86 -7.46 -46.44
C PRO A 11 -10.84 -6.79 -45.48
N ALA A 12 -10.89 -7.29 -44.24
CA ALA A 12 -11.64 -6.66 -43.18
C ALA A 12 -11.16 -5.20 -43.12
N HIS A 13 -11.98 -4.28 -43.63
CA HIS A 13 -11.70 -2.87 -43.58
C HIS A 13 -11.69 -2.48 -42.10
N LYS A 14 -10.51 -2.48 -41.48
CA LYS A 14 -10.32 -1.89 -40.17
C LYS A 14 -10.63 -0.42 -40.33
N THR A 15 -11.79 -0.01 -39.83
CA THR A 15 -12.17 1.39 -39.89
C THR A 15 -11.22 2.17 -38.99
N PRO A 16 -10.67 3.32 -39.42
CA PRO A 16 -9.75 4.12 -38.61
C PRO A 16 -10.39 4.65 -37.32
N ALA A 17 -11.72 4.59 -37.21
CA ALA A 17 -12.45 4.84 -35.97
C ALA A 17 -12.35 3.67 -34.97
N ALA A 18 -12.37 2.41 -35.44
CA ALA A 18 -12.21 1.24 -34.59
C ALA A 18 -10.81 1.19 -33.94
N ASP A 19 -9.77 1.49 -34.71
CA ASP A 19 -8.38 1.52 -34.23
C ASP A 19 -8.18 2.57 -33.10
N ARG A 20 -8.86 3.73 -33.19
CA ARG A 20 -8.81 4.77 -32.14
C ARG A 20 -9.51 4.32 -30.86
N VAL A 21 -10.65 3.64 -30.97
CA VAL A 21 -11.39 3.14 -29.81
C VAL A 21 -10.58 2.06 -29.08
N GLU A 22 -9.89 1.19 -29.83
CA GLU A 22 -8.97 0.20 -29.25
C GLU A 22 -7.77 0.85 -28.57
N ALA A 23 -7.17 1.87 -29.19
CA ALA A 23 -6.07 2.63 -28.59
C ALA A 23 -6.47 3.30 -27.26
N ILE A 24 -7.67 3.89 -27.18
CA ILE A 24 -8.20 4.48 -25.94
C ILE A 24 -8.41 3.41 -24.87
N ARG A 25 -8.91 2.22 -25.24
CA ARG A 25 -9.11 1.12 -24.29
C ARG A 25 -7.79 0.57 -23.75
N LEU A 26 -6.79 0.40 -24.60
CA LEU A 26 -5.46 -0.06 -24.19
C LEU A 26 -4.77 0.96 -23.28
N ALA A 27 -4.84 2.25 -23.61
CA ALA A 27 -4.32 3.32 -22.77
C ALA A 27 -5.05 3.40 -21.42
N ALA A 28 -6.38 3.22 -21.42
CA ALA A 28 -7.17 3.19 -20.19
C ALA A 28 -6.84 1.97 -19.32
N ALA A 29 -6.57 0.80 -19.91
CA ALA A 29 -6.12 -0.39 -19.18
C ALA A 29 -4.75 -0.14 -18.53
N ALA A 30 -3.77 0.35 -19.29
CA ALA A 30 -2.44 0.66 -18.76
C ALA A 30 -2.47 1.72 -17.63
N ALA A 31 -3.29 2.76 -17.76
CA ALA A 31 -3.45 3.77 -16.72
C ALA A 31 -4.07 3.20 -15.42
N ARG A 32 -5.03 2.27 -15.55
CA ARG A 32 -5.64 1.57 -14.41
C ARG A 32 -4.62 0.67 -13.72
N ASP A 33 -3.84 -0.09 -14.48
CA ASP A 33 -2.84 -1.01 -13.93
C ASP A 33 -1.75 -0.25 -13.16
N ALA A 34 -1.28 0.89 -13.69
CA ALA A 34 -0.34 1.76 -13.00
C ALA A 34 -0.94 2.38 -11.71
N ALA A 35 -2.22 2.79 -11.75
CA ALA A 35 -2.92 3.30 -10.57
C ALA A 35 -3.08 2.22 -9.50
N LEU A 36 -3.42 0.99 -9.89
CA LEU A 36 -3.53 -0.15 -8.97
C LEU A 36 -2.17 -0.52 -8.38
N ALA A 37 -1.11 -0.58 -9.20
CA ALA A 37 0.25 -0.87 -8.72
C ALA A 37 0.73 0.17 -7.70
N SER A 38 0.52 1.45 -7.98
CA SER A 38 0.90 2.52 -7.04
C SER A 38 0.06 2.51 -5.75
N TRP A 39 -1.22 2.13 -5.83
CA TRP A 39 -2.06 1.97 -4.64
C TRP A 39 -1.61 0.76 -3.80
N LEU A 40 -1.37 -0.39 -4.44
CA LEU A 40 -0.87 -1.60 -3.78
C LEU A 40 0.49 -1.36 -3.13
N GLY A 41 1.42 -0.67 -3.82
CA GLY A 41 2.71 -0.29 -3.25
C GLY A 41 2.58 0.55 -1.98
N ARG A 42 1.67 1.53 -1.97
CA ARG A 42 1.40 2.37 -0.78
C ARG A 42 0.76 1.58 0.37
N VAL A 43 -0.06 0.58 0.07
CA VAL A 43 -0.63 -0.30 1.11
C VAL A 43 0.45 -1.21 1.66
N PHE A 44 1.23 -1.83 0.79
CA PHE A 44 2.31 -2.73 1.16
C PHE A 44 3.36 -2.04 2.03
N HIS A 45 3.79 -0.83 1.65
CA HIS A 45 4.74 -0.05 2.44
C HIS A 45 4.21 0.22 3.86
N ARG A 46 2.94 0.61 4.00
CA ARG A 46 2.30 0.83 5.31
C ARG A 46 2.22 -0.45 6.16
N ILE A 47 2.06 -1.61 5.52
CA ILE A 47 2.06 -2.90 6.22
C ILE A 47 3.48 -3.23 6.69
N LEU A 48 4.48 -3.08 5.81
CA LEU A 48 5.88 -3.31 6.15
C LEU A 48 6.33 -2.42 7.31
N ASP A 49 6.02 -1.11 7.26
CA ASP A 49 6.35 -0.18 8.34
C ASP A 49 5.77 -0.65 9.68
N ARG A 50 4.51 -1.10 9.68
CA ARG A 50 3.85 -1.61 10.90
C ARG A 50 4.47 -2.92 11.39
N VAL A 51 4.94 -3.79 10.50
CA VAL A 51 5.61 -5.04 10.87
C VAL A 51 6.97 -4.74 11.51
N VAL A 52 7.75 -3.83 10.92
CA VAL A 52 9.05 -3.40 11.48
C VAL A 52 8.85 -2.79 12.86
N GLU A 53 7.90 -1.86 13.01
CA GLU A 53 7.57 -1.25 14.31
C GLU A 53 7.17 -2.30 15.36
N TRP A 54 6.41 -3.32 14.96
CA TRP A 54 6.01 -4.38 15.87
C TRP A 54 7.21 -5.24 16.29
N GLN A 55 8.10 -5.59 15.36
CA GLN A 55 9.31 -6.35 15.66
C GLN A 55 10.24 -5.59 16.62
N GLU A 56 10.49 -4.30 16.38
CA GLU A 56 11.28 -3.44 17.26
C GLU A 56 10.69 -3.43 18.68
N LYS A 57 9.37 -3.27 18.80
CA LYS A 57 8.67 -3.32 20.09
C LYS A 57 8.88 -4.66 20.79
N GLN A 58 8.76 -5.77 20.06
CA GLN A 58 8.92 -7.10 20.63
C GLN A 58 10.35 -7.36 21.07
N LEU A 59 11.34 -6.90 20.31
CA LEU A 59 12.75 -7.01 20.67
C LEU A 59 13.03 -6.23 21.96
N ALA A 60 12.65 -4.95 22.02
CA ALA A 60 12.81 -4.13 23.22
C ALA A 60 12.07 -4.73 24.43
N MET A 61 10.88 -5.29 24.22
CA MET A 61 10.14 -5.97 25.27
C MET A 61 10.88 -7.21 25.79
N ARG A 62 11.51 -8.00 24.91
CA ARG A 62 12.31 -9.17 25.32
C ARG A 62 13.56 -8.76 26.10
N GLU A 63 14.27 -7.74 25.61
CA GLU A 63 15.45 -7.19 26.28
C GLU A 63 15.12 -6.68 27.68
N LEU A 64 14.06 -5.87 27.82
CA LEU A 64 13.63 -5.36 29.12
C LEU A 64 13.07 -6.44 30.03
N ASN A 65 12.44 -7.49 29.47
CA ASN A 65 12.00 -8.61 30.30
C ASN A 65 13.14 -9.50 30.79
N ALA A 66 14.27 -9.52 30.09
CA ALA A 66 15.46 -10.24 30.51
C ALA A 66 16.16 -9.58 31.70
N LEU A 67 15.94 -8.27 31.91
CA LEU A 67 16.42 -7.57 33.10
C LEU A 67 15.67 -8.02 34.36
N SER A 68 16.40 -8.05 35.47
CA SER A 68 15.84 -8.28 36.80
C SER A 68 15.05 -7.06 37.29
N ASP A 69 14.14 -7.27 38.24
CA ASP A 69 13.31 -6.18 38.76
C ASP A 69 14.14 -5.09 39.47
N ARG A 70 15.34 -5.43 39.98
CA ARG A 70 16.29 -4.44 40.52
C ARG A 70 16.91 -3.59 39.43
N GLU A 71 17.36 -4.19 38.34
CA GLU A 71 17.93 -3.45 37.20
C GLU A 71 16.89 -2.54 36.56
N LEU A 72 15.63 -3.00 36.47
CA LEU A 72 14.51 -2.15 36.07
C LEU A 72 14.31 -0.99 37.05
N ALA A 73 14.37 -1.24 38.36
CA ALA A 73 14.23 -0.20 39.38
C ALA A 73 15.38 0.82 39.34
N ASP A 74 16.61 0.39 39.01
CA ASP A 74 17.78 1.27 38.88
C ASP A 74 17.60 2.30 37.76
N ILE A 75 16.87 1.94 36.69
CA ILE A 75 16.48 2.86 35.61
C ILE A 75 15.10 3.52 35.86
N GLY A 76 14.52 3.33 37.04
CA GLY A 76 13.25 3.93 37.45
C GLY A 76 12.01 3.34 36.76
N LEU A 77 12.08 2.09 36.28
CA LEU A 77 10.98 1.39 35.63
C LEU A 77 10.45 0.24 36.48
N THR A 78 9.15 -0.03 36.36
CA THR A 78 8.56 -1.29 36.84
C THR A 78 8.13 -2.16 35.67
N ARG A 79 8.01 -3.48 35.88
CA ARG A 79 7.56 -4.42 34.84
C ARG A 79 6.18 -4.07 34.29
N GLY A 80 5.33 -3.43 35.09
CA GLY A 80 4.01 -2.93 34.70
C GLY A 80 4.06 -1.72 33.76
N ASP A 81 5.15 -0.96 33.75
CA ASP A 81 5.31 0.23 32.92
C ASP A 81 5.76 -0.09 31.48
N LEU A 82 6.42 -1.24 31.28
CA LEU A 82 6.99 -1.63 29.99
C LEU A 82 5.96 -1.58 28.83
N PRO A 83 4.72 -2.10 28.97
CA PRO A 83 3.74 -2.04 27.89
C PRO A 83 3.32 -0.62 27.54
N ARG A 84 3.28 0.29 28.53
CA ARG A 84 2.88 1.69 28.36
C ARG A 84 3.99 2.51 27.70
N ILE A 85 5.24 2.30 28.10
CA ILE A 85 6.39 3.05 27.58
C ILE A 85 6.73 2.63 26.15
N LEU A 86 6.64 1.32 25.87
CA LEU A 86 6.85 0.78 24.52
C LEU A 86 5.63 0.95 23.60
N ALA A 87 4.51 1.47 24.12
CA ALA A 87 3.40 1.88 23.28
C ALA A 87 3.74 3.21 22.60
N LYS A 88 4.04 3.17 21.30
CA LYS A 88 4.13 4.38 20.49
C LYS A 88 2.77 5.11 20.56
N PRO A 89 2.70 6.36 21.06
CA PRO A 89 1.46 7.09 21.01
C PRO A 89 1.07 7.21 19.54
N ALA A 90 -0.15 6.80 19.19
CA ALA A 90 -0.70 7.08 17.89
C ALA A 90 -0.60 8.59 17.72
N ARG A 91 0.36 9.05 16.91
CA ARG A 91 0.62 10.46 16.63
C ARG A 91 -0.74 11.02 16.26
N ARG A 92 -1.36 11.76 17.19
CA ARG A 92 -2.76 12.20 17.11
C ARG A 92 -2.90 12.83 15.74
N ALA A 93 -3.64 12.15 14.86
CA ALA A 93 -3.66 12.41 13.43
C ALA A 93 -3.72 13.92 13.21
N ALA A 94 -2.77 14.43 12.42
CA ALA A 94 -2.61 15.81 12.01
C ALA A 94 -3.88 16.64 12.21
N ARG A 95 -3.95 17.31 13.37
CA ARG A 95 -4.89 18.39 13.62
C ARG A 95 -4.57 19.47 12.59
N LYS A 96 -5.59 19.88 11.81
CA LYS A 96 -5.58 20.73 10.61
C LYS A 96 -5.32 19.88 9.35
N GLY A 97 -6.36 19.43 8.65
CA GLY A 97 -7.31 20.36 8.05
C GLY A 97 -6.51 21.27 7.12
N THR A 98 -6.09 20.73 5.97
CA THR A 98 -5.83 21.56 4.81
C THR A 98 -7.06 22.44 4.64
N ALA A 99 -6.86 23.73 4.89
CA ALA A 99 -7.80 24.76 4.54
C ALA A 99 -8.22 24.49 3.10
N GLN A 100 -9.48 24.12 3.00
CA GLN A 100 -10.36 24.31 1.88
C GLN A 100 -9.98 25.57 1.09
N ALA A 101 -9.80 25.37 -0.22
CA ALA A 101 -10.06 26.32 -1.30
C ALA A 101 -10.05 27.81 -0.93
N ALA A 102 -9.02 28.52 -1.38
CA ALA A 102 -9.10 29.93 -1.75
C ALA A 102 -8.29 30.12 -3.04
#